data_AF-A0A8C4QAI6-F1
#
_entry.id   AF-A0A8C4QAI6-F1
#
_cell.length_a   1.000
_cell.length_b   1.000
_cell.length_c   1.000
_cell.angle_alpha   90.00
_cell.angle_beta   90.00
_cell.angle_gamma   90.00
#
_symmetry.space_group_name_H-M   'P 1'
#
loop_
_entity.id
_entity.type
_entity.pdbx_description
1 polymer ?
#
loop_
_entity_poly.entity_id
_entity_poly.type
_entity_poly.pdbx_seq_one_letter_code
_entity_poly.pdbx_strand_id
1 'polypeptide(L)'
;MCPRFSPSRRSLCKGFFVVPPPPSPHDRWTLPCMSMVSTSTPWPGGFKCFTCEDVKDNYECNRWSADVFCPRETRYCFTSHHMDKDGESLSVTKRCVPSSVCQSVGCFQLDQNGTRECTACCEGNICNIPVPHNTSDAVFATIMLTGELPHFTLVLVNIINIFMGFFFDGLCNDCFLITKARKTF
;
A
#
# COMPACT_ATOMS: atom_id res chain seq x y z
N MET A 1 -8.59 38.21 -14.58
CA MET A 1 -9.43 38.56 -13.40
C MET A 1 -10.53 37.50 -13.25
N CYS A 2 -10.57 36.74 -12.15
CA CYS A 2 -11.68 35.84 -11.84
C CYS A 2 -12.72 36.58 -10.98
N PRO A 3 -14.03 36.50 -11.26
CA PRO A 3 -15.03 37.13 -10.42
C PRO A 3 -15.26 36.31 -9.14
N ARG A 4 -15.40 37.02 -8.00
CA ARG A 4 -15.81 36.47 -6.71
C ARG A 4 -17.26 35.98 -6.77
N PHE A 5 -17.51 34.74 -6.37
CA PHE A 5 -18.85 34.27 -6.02
C PHE A 5 -19.09 34.48 -4.52
N SER A 6 -20.14 35.23 -4.19
CA SER A 6 -20.66 35.39 -2.82
C SER A 6 -21.80 34.39 -2.58
N PRO A 7 -21.90 33.74 -1.40
CA PRO A 7 -22.89 32.71 -1.15
C PRO A 7 -24.15 33.33 -0.54
N SER A 8 -25.18 33.56 -1.35
CA SER A 8 -26.52 33.83 -0.81
C SER A 8 -27.58 33.37 -1.78
N ARG A 9 -28.06 32.14 -1.56
CA ARG A 9 -29.48 31.74 -1.48
C ARG A 9 -29.61 30.24 -1.58
N ARG A 10 -30.04 29.61 -0.48
CA ARG A 10 -30.72 28.32 -0.50
C ARG A 10 -32.06 28.53 -1.21
N SER A 11 -32.32 27.79 -2.27
CA SER A 11 -33.68 27.56 -2.76
C SER A 11 -33.76 26.27 -3.59
N LEU A 12 -34.33 25.26 -2.93
CA LEU A 12 -35.15 24.15 -3.42
C LEU A 12 -34.92 23.55 -4.81
N CYS A 13 -34.71 22.23 -4.82
CA CYS A 13 -34.84 21.32 -5.96
C CYS A 13 -36.14 21.51 -6.74
N LYS A 14 -36.02 21.72 -8.07
CA LYS A 14 -36.99 21.28 -9.09
C LYS A 14 -36.21 20.89 -10.35
N GLY A 15 -36.43 19.66 -10.79
CA GLY A 15 -35.65 19.03 -11.86
C GLY A 15 -35.92 19.62 -13.24
N PHE A 16 -34.86 19.65 -14.05
CA PHE A 16 -34.86 19.42 -15.49
C PHE A 16 -33.45 18.93 -15.84
N PHE A 17 -33.33 17.67 -16.26
CA PHE A 17 -32.11 17.17 -16.92
C PHE A 17 -32.05 17.84 -18.30
N VAL A 18 -31.21 18.87 -18.44
CA VAL A 18 -30.85 19.37 -19.77
C VAL A 18 -29.81 18.40 -20.31
N VAL A 19 -30.23 17.50 -21.22
CA VAL A 19 -29.30 16.67 -21.98
C VAL A 19 -28.52 17.60 -22.92
N PRO A 20 -27.18 17.66 -22.87
CA PRO A 20 -26.41 18.49 -23.78
C PRO A 20 -26.54 17.95 -25.22
N PRO A 21 -26.60 18.82 -26.25
CA PRO A 21 -26.67 18.38 -27.64
C PRO A 21 -25.39 17.60 -28.04
N PRO A 22 -25.49 16.62 -28.96
CA PRO A 22 -24.33 15.90 -29.47
C PRO A 22 -23.38 16.85 -30.21
N PRO A 23 -22.05 16.68 -30.07
CA PRO A 23 -21.07 17.54 -30.75
C PRO A 23 -21.12 17.35 -32.27
N SER A 24 -20.94 18.45 -33.00
CA SER A 24 -20.98 18.49 -34.46
C SER A 24 -19.81 17.72 -35.11
N PRO A 25 -19.92 17.26 -36.37
CA PRO A 25 -18.98 16.29 -36.96
C PRO A 25 -17.64 16.88 -37.45
N HIS A 26 -17.42 18.19 -37.33
CA HIS A 26 -16.33 18.88 -38.04
C HIS A 26 -15.05 19.15 -37.24
N ASP A 27 -15.00 18.88 -35.93
CA ASP A 27 -13.77 19.04 -35.12
C ASP A 27 -12.95 17.74 -35.07
N ARG A 28 -12.71 17.14 -36.25
CA ARG A 28 -12.03 15.84 -36.36
C ARG A 28 -10.51 15.92 -36.43
N TRP A 29 -9.88 17.10 -36.56
CA TRP A 29 -8.44 17.17 -36.84
C TRP A 29 -7.69 18.35 -36.21
N THR A 30 -7.79 18.57 -34.91
CA THR A 30 -6.79 19.38 -34.18
C THR A 30 -6.58 18.90 -32.75
N LEU A 31 -6.15 17.66 -32.60
CA LEU A 31 -5.45 17.23 -31.39
C LEU A 31 -4.02 16.85 -31.79
N PRO A 32 -2.99 17.59 -31.36
CA PRO A 32 -1.66 16.99 -31.28
C PRO A 32 -1.77 15.85 -30.27
N CYS A 33 -1.81 14.61 -30.78
CA CYS A 33 -1.74 13.38 -30.01
C CYS A 33 -0.33 13.24 -29.43
N MET A 34 -0.07 13.92 -28.31
CA MET A 34 0.76 13.45 -27.19
C MET A 34 0.63 14.44 -26.03
N SER A 35 -0.58 14.69 -25.55
CA SER A 35 -0.70 15.07 -24.14
C SER A 35 -0.36 13.82 -23.36
N MET A 36 0.90 13.70 -22.94
CA MET A 36 1.26 12.82 -21.84
C MET A 36 0.19 13.04 -20.78
N VAL A 37 -0.68 12.05 -20.54
CA VAL A 37 -1.41 11.99 -19.28
C VAL A 37 -0.30 11.77 -18.27
N SER A 38 0.31 12.88 -17.85
CA SER A 38 1.11 12.88 -16.65
C SER A 38 0.13 12.37 -15.61
N THR A 39 0.42 11.19 -15.07
CA THR A 39 -0.07 10.74 -13.78
C THR A 39 0.48 11.68 -12.70
N SER A 40 0.33 12.98 -12.92
CA SER A 40 0.80 14.03 -12.05
C SER A 40 -0.20 14.10 -10.93
N THR A 41 0.24 13.59 -9.79
CA THR A 41 -0.40 13.82 -8.51
C THR A 41 -0.69 15.33 -8.39
N PRO A 42 -1.86 15.77 -7.87
CA PRO A 42 -2.21 17.19 -7.89
C PRO A 42 -1.23 18.07 -7.08
N TRP A 43 -0.40 17.46 -6.23
CA TRP A 43 0.76 18.04 -5.58
C TRP A 43 1.92 17.02 -5.51
N PRO A 44 3.18 17.45 -5.35
CA PRO A 44 4.31 16.54 -5.15
C PRO A 44 4.09 15.63 -3.94
N GLY A 45 4.25 14.32 -4.12
CA GLY A 45 4.03 13.34 -3.05
C GLY A 45 2.55 13.05 -2.74
N GLY A 46 1.62 13.42 -3.64
CA GLY A 46 0.23 13.00 -3.52
C GLY A 46 0.08 11.48 -3.60
N PHE A 47 -0.76 10.93 -2.75
CA PHE A 47 -1.06 9.51 -2.66
C PHE A 47 -2.57 9.31 -2.50
N LYS A 48 -3.02 8.10 -2.78
CA LYS A 48 -4.39 7.66 -2.59
C LYS A 48 -4.43 6.55 -1.55
N CYS A 49 -5.57 6.39 -0.91
CA CYS A 49 -5.89 5.26 -0.05
C CYS A 49 -7.29 4.78 -0.40
N PHE A 50 -7.62 3.55 -0.04
CA PHE A 50 -9.03 3.21 0.11
C PHE A 50 -9.63 3.99 1.27
N THR A 51 -10.83 4.54 1.07
CA THR A 51 -11.56 5.30 2.09
C THR A 51 -13.00 4.86 2.21
N CYS A 52 -13.42 4.48 3.41
CA CYS A 52 -14.77 4.03 3.75
C CYS A 52 -14.98 4.17 5.26
N GLU A 53 -16.23 4.25 5.70
CA GLU A 53 -16.61 4.42 7.11
C GLU A 53 -17.66 3.38 7.47
N ASP A 54 -17.33 2.53 8.46
CA ASP A 54 -18.17 1.49 9.05
C ASP A 54 -18.92 0.63 8.03
N VAL A 55 -18.21 0.19 6.97
CA VAL A 55 -18.76 -0.71 5.97
C VAL A 55 -18.63 -2.17 6.40
N LYS A 56 -19.49 -3.04 5.87
CA LYS A 56 -19.61 -4.43 6.33
C LYS A 56 -18.30 -5.23 6.22
N ASP A 57 -17.60 -5.09 5.11
CA ASP A 57 -16.39 -5.87 4.83
C ASP A 57 -15.39 -5.11 3.94
N ASN A 58 -14.19 -5.69 3.81
CA ASN A 58 -13.11 -5.12 3.01
C ASN A 58 -13.43 -5.05 1.51
N TYR A 59 -14.23 -5.99 1.00
CA TYR A 59 -14.58 -6.03 -0.42
C TYR A 59 -15.48 -4.85 -0.78
N GLU A 60 -16.52 -4.61 0.01
CA GLU A 60 -17.43 -3.48 -0.15
C GLU A 60 -16.66 -2.14 -0.07
N CYS A 61 -15.76 -2.00 0.91
CA CYS A 61 -14.89 -0.82 1.04
C CYS A 61 -14.08 -0.57 -0.24
N ASN A 62 -13.35 -1.59 -0.71
CA ASN A 62 -12.46 -1.43 -1.85
C ASN A 62 -13.23 -1.23 -3.16
N ARG A 63 -14.42 -1.82 -3.28
CA ARG A 63 -15.26 -1.74 -4.47
C ARG A 63 -15.84 -0.35 -4.71
N TRP A 64 -16.23 0.34 -3.64
CA TRP A 64 -16.94 1.63 -3.71
C TRP A 64 -16.08 2.83 -3.33
N SER A 65 -14.82 2.63 -2.97
CA SER A 65 -13.90 3.72 -2.67
C SER A 65 -13.76 4.67 -3.85
N ALA A 66 -13.84 5.97 -3.57
CA ALA A 66 -13.63 7.00 -4.56
C ALA A 66 -12.15 7.02 -5.00
N ASP A 67 -11.91 7.23 -6.30
CA ASP A 67 -10.56 7.36 -6.85
C ASP A 67 -10.01 8.79 -6.69
N VAL A 68 -9.87 9.23 -5.44
CA VAL A 68 -9.45 10.59 -5.07
C VAL A 68 -8.14 10.59 -4.30
N PHE A 69 -7.38 11.67 -4.42
CA PHE A 69 -6.15 11.87 -3.66
C PHE A 69 -6.45 12.27 -2.21
N CYS A 70 -5.61 11.81 -1.29
CA CYS A 70 -5.70 12.13 0.13
C CYS A 70 -5.44 13.63 0.41
N PRO A 71 -5.94 14.21 1.51
CA PRO A 71 -5.62 15.60 1.87
C PRO A 71 -4.12 15.83 2.11
N ARG A 72 -3.63 17.07 1.92
CA ARG A 72 -2.20 17.41 2.01
C ARG A 72 -1.61 17.22 3.41
N GLU A 73 -2.46 17.27 4.43
CA GLU A 73 -2.09 17.15 5.85
C GLU A 73 -1.96 15.67 6.28
N THR A 74 -2.22 14.73 5.38
CA THR A 74 -2.15 13.29 5.64
C THR A 74 -0.93 12.68 4.96
N ARG A 75 -0.46 11.55 5.47
CA ARG A 75 0.72 10.83 4.94
C ARG A 75 0.56 9.31 4.90
N TYR A 76 -0.41 8.78 5.64
CA TYR A 76 -0.60 7.34 5.80
C TYR A 76 -2.02 6.93 5.48
N CYS A 77 -2.16 5.70 5.00
CA CYS A 77 -3.43 5.03 4.93
C CYS A 77 -3.67 4.28 6.24
N PHE A 78 -4.76 4.60 6.91
CA PHE A 78 -5.22 3.90 8.10
C PHE A 78 -6.30 2.90 7.74
N THR A 79 -6.29 1.75 8.43
CA THR A 79 -7.34 0.74 8.39
C THR A 79 -7.68 0.34 9.82
N SER A 80 -8.95 0.44 10.20
CA SER A 80 -9.53 -0.26 11.34
C SER A 80 -10.41 -1.39 10.85
N HIS A 81 -10.29 -2.55 11.49
CA HIS A 81 -11.09 -3.73 11.23
C HIS A 81 -11.66 -4.23 12.55
N HIS A 82 -12.97 -4.08 12.71
CA HIS A 82 -13.72 -4.65 13.81
C HIS A 82 -14.28 -5.99 13.36
N MET A 83 -14.01 -7.02 14.13
CA MET A 83 -14.42 -8.38 13.81
C MET A 83 -14.89 -9.12 15.05
N ASP A 84 -15.65 -10.18 14.82
CA ASP A 84 -16.11 -11.05 15.87
C ASP A 84 -15.01 -12.01 16.36
N LYS A 85 -15.40 -12.89 17.29
CA LYS A 85 -14.55 -13.91 17.88
C LYS A 85 -14.05 -14.96 16.87
N ASP A 86 -14.80 -15.18 15.79
CA ASP A 86 -14.52 -16.16 14.75
C ASP A 86 -13.64 -15.54 13.65
N GLY A 87 -13.48 -14.21 13.67
CA GLY A 87 -12.66 -13.43 12.76
C GLY A 87 -13.43 -12.84 11.58
N GLU A 88 -14.76 -12.96 11.59
CA GLU A 88 -15.64 -12.40 10.57
C GLU A 88 -15.76 -10.88 10.74
N SER A 89 -15.70 -10.16 9.62
CA SER A 89 -15.79 -8.69 9.60
C SER A 89 -17.16 -8.22 10.09
N LEU A 90 -17.15 -7.40 11.14
CA LEU A 90 -18.32 -6.66 11.61
C LEU A 90 -18.36 -5.26 11.00
N SER A 91 -17.21 -4.58 10.97
CA SER A 91 -17.05 -3.33 10.24
C SER A 91 -15.60 -3.07 9.83
N VAL A 92 -15.44 -2.31 8.74
CA VAL A 92 -14.15 -1.86 8.22
C VAL A 92 -14.22 -0.35 7.99
N THR A 93 -13.22 0.35 8.51
CA THR A 93 -13.05 1.79 8.31
C THR A 93 -11.66 2.05 7.75
N LYS A 94 -11.58 2.75 6.61
CA LYS A 94 -10.32 3.14 5.99
C LYS A 94 -10.30 4.64 5.72
N ARG A 95 -9.16 5.29 5.95
CA ARG A 95 -9.05 6.75 5.79
C ARG A 95 -7.60 7.21 5.64
N CYS A 96 -7.41 8.37 5.03
CA CYS A 96 -6.13 9.07 5.01
C CYS A 96 -5.91 9.75 6.37
N VAL A 97 -4.73 9.59 6.98
CA VAL A 97 -4.43 10.14 8.32
C VAL A 97 -3.04 10.77 8.41
N PRO A 98 -2.82 11.73 9.34
CA PRO A 98 -1.48 12.20 9.70
C PRO A 98 -0.71 11.17 10.55
N SER A 99 0.59 11.39 10.74
CA SER A 99 1.47 10.51 11.54
C SER A 99 1.01 10.30 12.98
N SER A 100 0.34 11.29 13.58
CA SER A 100 -0.12 11.23 14.97
C SER A 100 -1.11 10.11 15.23
N VAL A 101 -1.92 9.73 14.25
CA VAL A 101 -2.92 8.66 14.39
C VAL A 101 -2.27 7.28 14.36
N CYS A 102 -1.20 7.11 13.57
CA CYS A 102 -0.54 5.81 13.38
C CYS A 102 0.40 5.41 14.52
N GLN A 103 0.51 6.20 15.59
CA GLN A 103 1.33 5.87 16.75
C GLN A 103 0.72 4.75 17.61
N SER A 104 -0.58 4.50 17.49
CA SER A 104 -1.32 3.51 18.26
C SER A 104 -1.99 2.49 17.35
N VAL A 105 -1.15 1.69 16.67
CA VAL A 105 -1.58 0.52 15.89
C VAL A 105 -1.54 -0.74 16.76
N GLY A 106 -2.34 -1.74 16.41
CA GLY A 106 -2.42 -3.01 17.13
C GLY A 106 -3.84 -3.56 17.17
N CYS A 107 -3.99 -4.70 17.83
CA CYS A 107 -5.29 -5.31 18.08
C CYS A 107 -5.66 -5.22 19.55
N PHE A 108 -6.90 -4.86 19.84
CA PHE A 108 -7.44 -4.79 21.19
C PHE A 108 -8.82 -5.45 21.26
N GLN A 109 -9.09 -6.08 22.40
CA GLN A 109 -10.38 -6.68 22.71
C GLN A 109 -11.33 -5.56 23.15
N LEU A 110 -12.51 -5.46 22.51
CA LEU A 110 -13.49 -4.42 22.82
C LEU A 110 -14.42 -4.86 23.96
N ASP A 111 -14.95 -6.09 23.87
CA ASP A 111 -15.93 -6.60 24.82
C ASP A 111 -15.56 -7.98 25.38
N GLN A 112 -16.18 -8.35 26.51
CA GLN A 112 -16.18 -9.74 27.01
C GLN A 112 -16.86 -10.72 26.04
N ASN A 113 -17.61 -10.20 25.07
CA ASN A 113 -18.30 -10.99 24.05
C ASN A 113 -17.34 -11.56 22.99
N GLY A 114 -16.05 -11.22 23.05
CA GLY A 114 -15.01 -11.75 22.17
C GLY A 114 -14.78 -10.93 20.89
N THR A 115 -15.39 -9.75 20.77
CA THR A 115 -15.13 -8.80 19.68
C THR A 115 -13.72 -8.21 19.80
N ARG A 116 -13.11 -7.94 18.65
CA ARG A 116 -11.75 -7.42 18.55
C ARG A 116 -11.66 -6.36 17.46
N GLU A 117 -10.91 -5.31 17.74
CA GLU A 117 -10.59 -4.27 16.77
C GLU A 117 -9.09 -4.27 16.51
N CYS A 118 -8.72 -4.40 15.24
CA CYS A 118 -7.35 -4.35 14.77
C CYS A 118 -7.14 -3.12 13.90
N THR A 119 -6.09 -2.36 14.21
CA THR A 119 -5.74 -1.12 13.52
C THR A 119 -4.35 -1.23 12.91
N ALA A 120 -4.21 -0.81 11.66
CA ALA A 120 -2.96 -0.81 10.92
C ALA A 120 -2.79 0.49 10.14
N CYS A 121 -1.53 0.87 9.92
CA CYS A 121 -1.17 1.98 9.06
C CYS A 121 -0.14 1.56 8.03
N CYS A 122 -0.23 2.11 6.83
CA CYS A 122 0.78 1.95 5.81
C CYS A 122 1.11 3.27 5.11
N GLU A 123 2.34 3.40 4.62
CA GLU A 123 2.79 4.51 3.78
C GLU A 123 2.89 4.05 2.33
N GLY A 124 2.24 4.76 1.41
CA GLY A 124 2.27 4.47 -0.02
C GLY A 124 0.92 4.67 -0.71
N ASN A 125 0.94 4.61 -2.04
CA ASN A 125 -0.26 4.76 -2.85
C ASN A 125 -1.08 3.47 -2.85
N ILE A 126 -2.32 3.53 -2.36
CA ILE A 126 -3.28 2.41 -2.31
C ILE A 126 -2.68 1.22 -1.52
N CYS A 127 -1.90 1.49 -0.47
CA CYS A 127 -1.23 0.44 0.30
C CYS A 127 -2.19 -0.35 1.21
N ASN A 128 -3.34 0.23 1.57
CA ASN A 128 -4.30 -0.36 2.51
C ASN A 128 -5.34 -1.26 1.84
N ILE A 129 -4.92 -2.07 0.85
CA ILE A 129 -5.78 -3.10 0.22
C ILE A 129 -6.29 -4.14 1.25
N PRO A 130 -5.42 -4.76 2.07
CA PRO A 130 -5.88 -5.74 3.07
C PRO A 130 -6.44 -5.07 4.33
N VAL A 131 -7.10 -5.87 5.17
CA VAL A 131 -7.46 -5.52 6.55
C VAL A 131 -6.61 -6.33 7.53
N PRO A 132 -6.21 -5.77 8.68
CA PRO A 132 -5.48 -6.52 9.69
C PRO A 132 -6.42 -7.51 10.37
N HIS A 133 -6.02 -8.77 10.49
CA HIS A 133 -6.74 -9.76 11.27
C HIS A 133 -6.05 -10.07 12.59
N ASN A 134 -4.72 -9.98 12.66
CA ASN A 134 -3.96 -10.38 13.84
C ASN A 134 -2.98 -9.30 14.28
N THR A 135 -2.39 -9.47 15.46
CA THR A 135 -1.38 -8.54 16.00
C THR A 135 -0.16 -8.41 15.08
N SER A 136 0.18 -9.46 14.34
CA SER A 136 1.26 -9.45 13.34
C SER A 136 0.95 -8.58 12.12
N ASP A 137 -0.33 -8.40 11.78
CA ASP A 137 -0.77 -7.62 10.62
C ASP A 137 -1.18 -6.20 11.02
N ALA A 138 -1.52 -6.01 12.29
CA ALA A 138 -1.88 -4.74 12.91
C ALA A 138 -0.63 -3.90 13.25
N VAL A 139 0.14 -3.57 12.20
CA VAL A 139 1.42 -2.87 12.32
C VAL A 139 1.39 -1.52 11.61
N PHE A 140 2.40 -0.71 11.90
CA PHE A 140 2.67 0.51 11.17
C PHE A 140 3.80 0.25 10.17
N ALA A 141 3.43 0.02 8.91
CA ALA A 141 4.35 -0.22 7.81
C ALA A 141 4.68 1.10 7.10
N THR A 142 5.78 1.74 7.50
CA THR A 142 6.44 2.74 6.64
C THR A 142 7.09 2.04 5.46
N ILE A 143 7.19 2.69 4.30
CA ILE A 143 7.71 2.12 3.03
C ILE A 143 8.88 1.17 3.30
N MET A 144 8.58 -0.13 3.34
CA MET A 144 9.58 -1.15 3.12
C MET A 144 9.79 -1.13 1.62
N LEU A 145 11.01 -0.88 1.16
CA LEU A 145 11.40 -1.05 -0.23
C LEU A 145 11.20 -2.54 -0.59
N THR A 146 9.96 -2.98 -0.85
CA THR A 146 9.67 -4.36 -1.20
C THR A 146 9.87 -4.55 -2.69
N GLY A 147 11.14 -4.59 -3.08
CA GLY A 147 11.65 -5.64 -3.94
C GLY A 147 12.69 -6.40 -3.12
N GLU A 148 12.37 -7.62 -2.72
CA GLU A 148 13.26 -8.59 -2.05
C GLU A 148 13.41 -8.52 -0.52
N LEU A 149 13.68 -9.72 0.00
CA LEU A 149 13.70 -10.21 1.38
C LEU A 149 14.50 -9.32 2.36
N PRO A 150 14.21 -9.41 3.68
CA PRO A 150 15.03 -8.75 4.68
C PRO A 150 16.49 -9.20 4.50
N HIS A 151 17.38 -8.21 4.45
CA HIS A 151 18.84 -8.27 4.31
C HIS A 151 19.56 -9.16 5.36
N PHE A 152 18.82 -9.91 6.17
CA PHE A 152 19.30 -10.86 7.16
C PHE A 152 19.76 -12.20 6.56
N THR A 153 19.28 -12.59 5.38
CA THR A 153 19.66 -13.87 4.75
C THR A 153 21.03 -13.82 4.06
N LEU A 154 21.48 -12.66 3.56
CA LEU A 154 22.80 -12.52 2.91
C LEU A 154 23.96 -12.58 3.90
N VAL A 155 23.78 -12.14 5.15
CA VAL A 155 24.84 -12.18 6.17
C VAL A 155 25.16 -13.63 6.56
N LEU A 156 24.14 -14.48 6.71
CA LEU A 156 24.33 -15.88 7.10
C LEU A 156 25.00 -16.71 6.00
N VAL A 157 24.67 -16.50 4.73
CA VAL A 157 25.33 -17.21 3.61
C VAL A 157 26.81 -16.83 3.50
N ASN A 158 27.15 -15.57 3.75
CA ASN A 158 28.55 -15.15 3.80
C ASN A 158 29.30 -15.77 4.98
N ILE A 159 28.70 -15.87 6.17
CA ILE A 159 29.33 -16.53 7.32
C ILE A 159 29.54 -18.03 7.07
N ILE A 160 28.55 -18.72 6.46
CA ILE A 160 28.68 -20.15 6.12
C ILE A 160 29.75 -20.38 5.06
N ASN A 161 29.84 -19.52 4.03
CA ASN A 161 30.89 -19.60 3.01
C ASN A 161 32.28 -19.31 3.58
N ILE A 162 32.41 -18.38 4.54
CA ILE A 162 33.66 -18.14 5.26
C ILE A 162 34.04 -19.38 6.10
N PHE A 163 33.10 -19.96 6.86
CA PHE A 163 33.36 -21.15 7.67
C PHE A 163 33.72 -22.39 6.82
N MET A 164 33.05 -22.61 5.69
CA MET A 164 33.37 -23.72 4.79
C MET A 164 34.67 -23.48 4.00
N GLY A 165 35.01 -22.23 3.66
CA GLY A 165 36.30 -21.87 3.06
C GLY A 165 37.48 -22.15 3.99
N PHE A 166 37.36 -21.76 5.27
CA PHE A 166 38.38 -22.07 6.28
C PHE A 166 38.52 -23.56 6.57
N PHE A 167 37.47 -24.37 6.34
CA PHE A 167 37.54 -25.82 6.53
C PHE A 167 38.22 -26.54 5.35
N PHE A 168 38.14 -26.01 4.12
CA PHE A 168 38.76 -26.61 2.93
C PHE A 168 40.21 -26.17 2.71
N ASP A 169 40.62 -24.97 3.14
CA ASP A 169 42.04 -24.54 3.07
C ASP A 169 42.96 -25.28 4.07
N GLY A 170 42.37 -26.00 5.04
CA GLY A 170 43.10 -26.82 6.02
C GLY A 170 43.41 -28.26 5.60
N LEU A 171 42.94 -28.74 4.44
CA LEU A 171 43.13 -30.13 3.98
C LEU A 171 44.04 -30.27 2.74
N CYS A 172 44.65 -29.18 2.27
CA CYS A 172 45.53 -29.19 1.10
C CYS A 172 46.99 -28.82 1.47
N ASN A 173 47.57 -29.49 2.47
CA ASN A 173 49.03 -29.44 2.70
C ASN A 173 49.70 -30.80 2.96
N ASP A 174 48.99 -31.92 2.90
CA ASP A 174 49.59 -33.26 3.02
C ASP A 174 49.15 -34.22 1.91
N CYS A 175 49.22 -33.77 0.65
CA CYS A 175 49.20 -34.69 -0.48
C CYS A 175 50.19 -34.25 -1.58
N PHE A 176 51.38 -33.85 -1.18
CA PHE A 176 52.54 -33.81 -2.07
C PHE A 176 53.24 -35.16 -1.98
N LEU A 177 52.75 -36.13 -2.76
CA LEU A 177 53.49 -37.25 -3.38
C LEU A 177 52.47 -38.29 -3.86
N ILE A 178 52.74 -38.87 -5.03
CA ILE A 178 51.97 -39.91 -5.73
C ILE A 178 50.83 -39.29 -6.59
N THR A 179 51.03 -38.89 -7.85
CA THR A 179 51.38 -39.80 -8.93
C THR A 179 51.74 -39.03 -10.21
N LYS A 180 52.83 -39.49 -10.81
CA LYS A 180 53.34 -39.21 -12.14
C LYS A 180 52.23 -39.35 -13.21
N ALA A 181 51.82 -38.24 -13.82
CA ALA A 181 50.95 -38.23 -14.98
C ALA A 181 51.60 -38.96 -16.17
N ARG A 182 50.96 -40.03 -16.66
CA ARG A 182 51.31 -40.68 -17.92
C ARG A 182 50.47 -40.03 -19.03
N LYS A 183 51.17 -39.33 -19.93
CA LYS A 183 50.67 -38.73 -21.18
C LYS A 183 50.47 -39.81 -22.25
N THR A 184 49.57 -39.49 -23.20
CA THR A 184 49.43 -39.98 -24.60
C THR A 184 48.99 -41.43 -24.84
N PHE A 185 47.78 -41.61 -25.41
CA PHE A 185 47.56 -41.64 -26.86
C PHE A 185 46.16 -41.13 -27.19
#